data_AF-A0A433ZRY5-F1
#
_entry.id   AF-A0A433ZRY5-F1
#
_cell.length_a   1.000
_cell.length_b   1.000
_cell.length_c   1.000
_cell.angle_alpha   90.00
_cell.angle_beta   90.00
_cell.angle_gamma   90.00
#
_symmetry.space_group_name_H-M   'P 1'
#
loop_
_entity.id
_entity.type
_entity.pdbx_description
1 polymer ?
#
loop_
_entity_poly.entity_id
_entity_poly.type
_entity_poly.pdbx_seq_one_letter_code
_entity_poly.pdbx_strand_id
1 'polypeptide(L)'
;MLNIETVGLAPVITEKGISAPDYPAILNRLKELLRMIYGDDIYIEPDSKDGQMLAIYALAVHDANNAVISVNGQAYHDISAHR
;
A
#
# COMPACT_ATOMS: atom_id res chain seq x y z
N MET A 1 -0.43 20.91 3.33
CA MET A 1 -0.61 19.86 4.36
C MET A 1 -1.12 18.61 3.67
N LEU A 2 -0.68 17.43 4.11
CA LEU A 2 -1.14 16.15 3.54
C LEU A 2 -2.66 15.99 3.69
N ASN A 3 -3.30 15.42 2.67
CA ASN A 3 -4.69 14.99 2.82
C ASN A 3 -4.72 13.80 3.79
N ILE A 4 -5.24 14.01 5.00
CA ILE A 4 -5.29 13.00 6.05
C ILE A 4 -6.46 12.02 5.89
N GLU A 5 -7.42 12.29 5.01
CA GLU A 5 -8.57 11.40 4.83
C GLU A 5 -8.17 10.09 4.16
N THR A 6 -7.20 10.12 3.24
CA THR A 6 -6.57 8.92 2.69
C THR A 6 -5.25 9.24 1.99
N VAL A 7 -4.31 8.31 2.08
CA VAL A 7 -3.04 8.34 1.34
C VAL A 7 -3.06 7.44 0.08
N GLY A 8 -4.15 6.73 -0.16
CA GLY A 8 -4.35 5.88 -1.34
C GLY A 8 -3.61 4.54 -1.31
N LEU A 9 -3.28 4.03 -0.12
CA LEU A 9 -2.49 2.79 0.04
C LEU A 9 -3.32 1.56 0.46
N ALA A 10 -4.57 1.77 0.89
CA ALA A 10 -5.43 0.71 1.39
C ALA A 10 -6.07 -0.11 0.25
N PRO A 11 -6.47 -1.36 0.49
CA PRO A 11 -7.26 -2.13 -0.46
C PRO A 11 -8.63 -1.48 -0.67
N VAL A 12 -9.14 -1.56 -1.89
CA VAL A 12 -10.45 -1.07 -2.29
C VAL A 12 -11.29 -2.25 -2.78
N ILE A 13 -12.49 -2.37 -2.24
CA ILE A 13 -13.49 -3.35 -2.67
C ILE A 13 -14.48 -2.64 -3.59
N THR A 14 -14.72 -3.21 -4.76
CA THR A 14 -15.70 -2.73 -5.74
C THR A 14 -16.58 -3.88 -6.20
N GLU A 15 -17.56 -3.60 -7.06
CA GLU A 15 -18.37 -4.63 -7.73
C GLU A 15 -17.52 -5.64 -8.53
N LYS A 16 -16.30 -5.26 -8.95
CA LYS A 16 -15.37 -6.13 -9.67
C LYS A 16 -14.51 -7.01 -8.76
N GLY A 17 -14.63 -6.88 -7.43
CA GLY A 17 -13.82 -7.57 -6.43
C GLY A 17 -12.91 -6.62 -5.64
N ILE A 18 -12.00 -7.22 -4.87
CA ILE A 18 -10.98 -6.51 -4.09
C ILE A 18 -9.70 -6.26 -4.91
N SER A 19 -9.10 -5.08 -4.75
CA SER A 19 -7.81 -4.73 -5.34
C SER A 19 -7.00 -3.86 -4.38
N ALA A 20 -5.68 -3.89 -4.51
CA ALA A 20 -4.76 -3.04 -3.73
C ALA A 20 -3.56 -2.62 -4.60
N PRO A 21 -2.90 -1.50 -4.29
CA PRO A 21 -1.65 -1.13 -4.96
C PRO A 21 -0.56 -2.17 -4.67
N ASP A 22 0.29 -2.42 -5.67
CA ASP A 22 1.46 -3.29 -5.53
C ASP A 22 2.61 -2.57 -4.81
N TYR A 23 3.64 -3.34 -4.43
CA TYR A 23 4.80 -2.80 -3.72
C TYR A 23 5.45 -1.58 -4.42
N PRO A 24 5.75 -1.61 -5.73
CA PRO A 24 6.29 -0.44 -6.43
C PRO A 24 5.39 0.80 -6.35
N ALA A 25 4.08 0.65 -6.52
CA ALA A 25 3.13 1.77 -6.41
C ALA A 25 3.11 2.34 -4.99
N ILE A 26 3.11 1.48 -3.97
CA ILE A 26 3.16 1.91 -2.56
C ILE A 26 4.45 2.67 -2.27
N LEU A 27 5.61 2.15 -2.68
CA LEU A 27 6.90 2.78 -2.45
C LEU A 27 6.98 4.17 -3.12
N ASN A 28 6.57 4.26 -4.38
CA ASN A 28 6.54 5.53 -5.10
C ASN A 28 5.65 6.55 -4.39
N ARG A 29 4.46 6.11 -3.96
CA ARG A 29 3.55 6.98 -3.23
C ARG A 29 4.15 7.46 -1.91
N LEU A 30 4.82 6.61 -1.15
CA LEU A 30 5.50 7.02 0.09
C LEU A 30 6.63 8.03 -0.19
N LYS A 31 7.41 7.86 -1.26
CA LYS A 31 8.42 8.83 -1.69
C LYS A 31 7.81 10.19 -2.03
N GLU A 32 6.70 10.21 -2.78
CA GLU A 32 5.96 11.44 -3.09
C GLU A 32 5.48 12.14 -1.82
N LEU A 33 4.82 11.40 -0.92
CA LEU A 33 4.29 11.94 0.33
C LEU A 33 5.41 12.52 1.20
N LEU A 34 6.57 11.87 1.25
CA LEU A 34 7.71 12.36 2.01
C LEU A 34 8.28 13.65 1.41
N ARG A 35 8.43 13.73 0.08
CA ARG A 35 8.85 14.97 -0.61
C ARG A 35 7.86 16.11 -0.42
N MET A 36 6.56 15.82 -0.34
CA MET A 36 5.55 16.85 -0.03
C MET A 36 5.72 17.49 1.36
N ILE A 37 6.33 16.76 2.32
CA ILE A 37 6.55 17.26 3.69
C ILE A 37 7.90 17.96 3.80
N TYR A 38 8.95 17.33 3.27
CA TYR A 38 10.34 17.74 3.50
C TYR A 38 10.96 18.53 2.34
N GLY A 39 10.28 18.62 1.19
CA GLY A 39 10.80 19.19 -0.04
C GLY A 39 11.55 18.16 -0.89
N ASP A 40 11.98 18.59 -2.08
CA ASP A 40 12.62 17.71 -3.08
C ASP A 40 14.11 17.42 -2.79
N ASP A 41 14.74 18.19 -1.90
CA ASP A 41 16.18 18.09 -1.59
C ASP A 41 16.55 16.85 -0.73
N ILE A 42 15.58 15.99 -0.38
CA ILE A 42 15.81 14.78 0.41
C ILE A 42 16.41 13.64 -0.42
N TYR A 43 17.39 12.93 0.16
CA TYR A 43 17.99 11.75 -0.47
C TYR A 43 17.30 10.47 0.00
N ILE A 44 16.44 9.91 -0.86
CA ILE A 44 15.57 8.77 -0.54
C ILE A 44 15.69 7.65 -1.59
N GLU A 45 16.84 7.57 -2.24
CA GLU A 45 17.16 6.51 -3.19
C GLU A 45 17.49 5.19 -2.48
N PRO A 46 17.40 4.03 -3.15
CA PRO A 46 17.47 2.71 -2.50
C PRO A 46 18.76 2.41 -1.72
N ASP A 47 19.85 3.11 -2.04
CA ASP A 47 21.14 3.02 -1.37
C ASP A 47 21.22 3.88 -0.08
N SER A 48 20.23 4.74 0.15
CA SER A 48 20.12 5.55 1.36
C SER A 48 19.38 4.81 2.49
N LYS A 49 19.69 5.18 3.74
CA LYS A 49 18.97 4.66 4.92
C LYS A 49 17.49 5.06 4.89
N ASP A 50 17.18 6.27 4.45
CA ASP A 50 15.81 6.77 4.36
C ASP A 50 15.04 6.05 3.24
N GLY A 51 15.67 5.80 2.10
CA GLY A 51 15.11 4.98 1.03
C GLY A 51 14.84 3.53 1.48
N GLN A 52 15.75 2.94 2.26
CA GLN A 52 15.55 1.60 2.85
C GLN A 52 14.42 1.59 3.89
N MET A 53 14.29 2.64 4.71
CA MET A 53 13.17 2.81 5.64
C MET A 53 11.82 2.88 4.89
N LEU A 54 11.74 3.66 3.81
CA LEU A 54 10.55 3.73 2.97
C LEU A 54 10.23 2.36 2.32
N ALA A 55 11.24 1.60 1.93
CA ALA A 55 11.06 0.24 1.42
C ALA A 55 10.45 -0.71 2.47
N ILE A 56 10.90 -0.63 3.74
CA ILE A 56 10.32 -1.40 4.85
C ILE A 56 8.84 -1.05 5.05
N TYR A 57 8.50 0.24 5.01
CA TYR A 57 7.11 0.69 5.14
C TYR A 57 6.25 0.25 3.97
N ALA A 58 6.77 0.35 2.74
CA ALA A 58 6.08 -0.12 1.56
C ALA A 58 5.80 -1.63 1.61
N LEU A 59 6.79 -2.41 2.06
CA LEU A 59 6.65 -3.86 2.21
C LEU A 59 5.61 -4.22 3.27
N ALA A 60 5.65 -3.58 4.44
CA ALA A 60 4.69 -3.84 5.51
C ALA A 60 3.24 -3.54 5.07
N VAL A 61 3.02 -2.45 4.34
CA VAL A 61 1.70 -2.10 3.79
C VAL A 61 1.28 -3.10 2.71
N HIS A 62 2.19 -3.48 1.82
CA HIS A 62 1.93 -4.48 0.79
C HIS A 62 1.54 -5.84 1.40
N ASP A 63 2.24 -6.30 2.44
CA ASP A 63 1.95 -7.55 3.13
C ASP A 63 0.58 -7.49 3.83
N ALA A 64 0.26 -6.38 4.49
CA ALA A 64 -1.06 -6.15 5.09
C ALA A 64 -2.17 -6.18 4.04
N ASN A 65 -1.97 -5.54 2.89
CA ASN A 65 -2.91 -5.55 1.77
C ASN A 65 -3.15 -6.97 1.25
N ASN A 66 -2.08 -7.74 1.07
CA ASN A 66 -2.16 -9.13 0.60
C ASN A 66 -2.88 -10.04 1.61
N ALA A 67 -2.68 -9.81 2.91
CA ALA A 67 -3.43 -10.54 3.94
C ALA A 67 -4.95 -10.27 3.83
N VAL A 68 -5.35 -9.02 3.61
CA VAL A 68 -6.78 -8.66 3.42
C VAL A 68 -7.35 -9.31 2.16
N ILE A 69 -6.61 -9.27 1.05
CA ILE A 69 -7.03 -9.93 -0.21
C ILE A 69 -7.20 -11.44 0.00
N SER A 70 -6.26 -12.08 0.69
CA SER A 70 -6.31 -13.52 0.98
C SER A 70 -7.55 -13.91 1.78
N VAL A 71 -7.82 -13.20 2.88
CA VAL A 71 -9.01 -13.46 3.72
C VAL A 71 -10.31 -13.19 2.95
N ASN A 72 -10.35 -12.15 2.11
CA ASN A 72 -11.50 -11.84 1.29
C ASN A 72 -11.79 -12.98 0.27
N GLY A 73 -10.76 -13.50 -0.39
CA GLY A 73 -10.88 -14.64 -1.30
C GLY A 73 -11.40 -15.90 -0.59
N GLN A 74 -10.89 -16.20 0.62
CA GLN A 74 -11.35 -17.34 1.42
C GLN A 74 -12.84 -17.19 1.80
N ALA A 75 -13.26 -16.00 2.23
CA ALA A 75 -14.67 -15.76 2.59
C ALA A 75 -15.62 -15.93 1.40
N TYR A 76 -15.23 -15.46 0.21
CA TYR A 76 -16.02 -15.68 -1.01
C TYR A 76 -16.14 -17.17 -1.35
N HIS A 77 -15.04 -17.92 -1.25
CA HIS A 77 -15.04 -19.36 -1.46
C HIS A 77 -16.01 -20.07 -0.49
N ASP A 78 -15.93 -19.77 0.81
CA ASP A 78 -16.74 -20.43 1.83
C ASP A 78 -18.25 -20.16 1.66
N ILE A 79 -18.63 -18.93 1.31
CA ILE A 79 -20.03 -18.56 1.03
C ILE A 79 -20.55 -19.29 -0.21
N SER A 80 -19.72 -19.42 -1.25
CA SER A 80 -20.11 -20.10 -2.50
C SER A 80 -20.28 -21.62 -2.33
N ALA A 81 -19.55 -22.24 -1.40
CA ALA A 81 -19.61 -23.66 -1.12
C ALA A 81 -20.87 -24.09 -0.32
N HIS A 82 -21.58 -23.13 0.29
CA HIS A 82 -22.77 -23.37 1.11
C HIS A 82 -24.08 -22.90 0.43
N ARG A 83 -24.04 -22.62 -0.87
CA ARG A 83 -25.21 -22.35 -1.73
C ARG A 83 -25.45 -23.50 -2.68
#